data_AF-A0A8T4I2K7-F1
#
_entry.id   AF-A0A8T4I2K7-F1
#
_cell.length_a   1.000
_cell.length_b   1.000
_cell.length_c   1.000
_cell.angle_alpha   90.00
_cell.angle_beta   90.00
_cell.angle_gamma   90.00
#
_symmetry.space_group_name_H-M   'P 1'
#
loop_
_entity.id
_entity.type
_entity.pdbx_description
1 polymer ?
#
loop_
_entity_poly.entity_id
_entity_poly.type
_entity_poly.pdbx_seq_one_letter_code
_entity_poly.pdbx_strand_id
1 'polypeptide(L)' 'MKLQKLCYFAYGYHLAWEGRPLFREPFEAWANGPVGYDLYDQHRGRYNLQRDDIEGDAAVLDKDERESIDVVLEN' A
#
# COMPACT_ATOMS: atom_id res chain seq x y z
N MET A 1 3.91 11.42 -0.46
CA MET A 1 2.60 11.00 -1.04
C MET A 1 2.70 9.83 -2.02
N LYS A 2 3.85 9.54 -2.67
CA LYS A 2 3.95 8.43 -3.64
C LYS A 2 3.56 7.06 -3.04
N LEU A 3 4.05 6.74 -1.84
CA LEU A 3 3.79 5.46 -1.18
C LEU A 3 2.29 5.20 -0.91
N GLN A 4 1.58 6.17 -0.30
CA GLN A 4 0.15 6.04 -0.02
C GLN A 4 -0.69 5.77 -1.29
N LYS A 5 -0.36 6.44 -2.40
CA LYS A 5 -1.02 6.20 -3.68
C LYS A 5 -0.75 4.79 -4.21
N LEU A 6 0.49 4.31 -4.12
CA LEU A 6 0.85 2.94 -4.54
C LEU A 6 0.07 1.90 -3.73
N CYS A 7 0.03 2.03 -2.40
CA CYS A 7 -0.76 1.12 -1.56
C CYS A 7 -2.25 1.15 -1.90
N TYR A 8 -2.82 2.33 -2.15
CA TYR A 8 -4.23 2.46 -2.55
C TYR A 8 -4.54 1.80 -3.89
N PHE A 9 -3.68 1.99 -4.89
CA PHE A 9 -3.87 1.36 -6.20
C PHE A 9 -3.66 -0.15 -6.15
N ALA A 10 -2.64 -0.64 -5.42
CA ALA A 10 -2.42 -2.06 -5.22
C ALA A 10 -3.63 -2.72 -4.51
N TYR A 11 -4.16 -2.08 -3.47
CA TYR A 11 -5.37 -2.54 -2.80
C TYR A 11 -6.57 -2.61 -3.74
N GLY A 12 -6.82 -1.53 -4.51
CA GLY A 12 -7.93 -1.49 -5.46
C GLY A 12 -7.81 -2.51 -6.59
N TYR A 13 -6.61 -2.71 -7.13
CA TYR A 13 -6.33 -3.71 -8.16
C TYR A 13 -6.56 -5.12 -7.64
N HIS A 14 -5.96 -5.45 -6.49
CA HIS A 14 -6.11 -6.77 -5.86
C HIS A 14 -7.58 -7.06 -5.52
N LEU A 15 -8.29 -6.08 -4.95
CA LEU A 15 -9.71 -6.25 -4.63
C LEU A 15 -10.57 -6.48 -5.88
N ALA A 16 -10.26 -5.81 -6.99
CA ALA A 16 -11.01 -5.96 -8.24
C ALA A 16 -10.79 -7.32 -8.92
N TRP A 17 -9.57 -7.88 -8.85
CA TRP A 17 -9.21 -9.12 -9.54
C TRP A 17 -9.33 -10.37 -8.67
N GLU A 18 -8.86 -10.31 -7.42
CA GLU A 18 -8.86 -11.44 -6.49
C GLU A 18 -10.13 -11.52 -5.64
N GLY A 19 -10.98 -10.48 -5.67
CA GLY A 19 -12.24 -10.43 -4.95
C GLY A 19 -12.10 -10.41 -3.42
N ARG A 20 -10.89 -10.17 -2.91
CA ARG A 20 -10.57 -10.10 -1.48
C ARG A 20 -9.65 -8.91 -1.18
N PRO A 21 -9.64 -8.39 0.06
CA PRO A 21 -8.77 -7.29 0.43
C PRO A 21 -7.29 -7.71 0.49
N LEU A 22 -6.38 -6.82 0.06
CA LEU A 22 -4.92 -7.02 0.12
C LEU A 22 -4.37 -6.95 1.55
N PHE A 23 -5.01 -6.13 2.39
CA PHE A 23 -4.74 -6.00 3.82
C PHE A 23 -6.02 -5.47 4.50
N ARG A 24 -6.09 -5.40 5.83
CA ARG A 24 -7.36 -5.14 6.53
C ARG A 24 -7.55 -3.67 6.92
N GLU A 25 -6.46 -2.94 6.99
CA GLU A 25 -6.38 -1.56 7.42
C GLU A 25 -7.17 -0.66 6.45
N PRO A 26 -8.06 0.20 6.95
CA PRO A 26 -8.88 1.05 6.10
C PRO A 26 -8.08 2.22 5.53
N PHE A 27 -8.56 2.76 4.41
CA PHE A 27 -8.15 4.07 3.92
C PHE A 27 -9.11 5.15 4.41
N GLU A 28 -8.54 6.27 4.84
CA GLU A 28 -9.28 7.48 5.18
C GLU A 28 -9.29 8.45 3.99
N ALA A 29 -10.42 9.13 3.78
CA ALA A 29 -10.56 10.14 2.73
C ALA A 29 -10.02 11.49 3.21
N TRP A 30 -8.75 11.79 2.93
CA TRP A 30 -8.12 13.06 3.28
C TRP A 30 -8.13 14.04 2.10
N ALA A 31 -7.86 15.32 2.38
CA ALA A 31 -7.86 16.39 1.36
C ALA A 31 -6.93 16.11 0.16
N ASN A 32 -5.84 15.38 0.36
CA ASN A 32 -4.85 15.06 -0.68
C ASN A 32 -5.00 13.64 -1.25
N GLY A 33 -6.12 12.99 -1.00
CA GLY A 33 -6.43 11.63 -1.44
C GLY A 33 -6.49 10.62 -0.29
N PRO A 34 -6.67 9.34 -0.63
CA PRO A 34 -6.79 8.27 0.35
C PRO A 34 -5.48 8.08 1.13
N VAL A 35 -5.61 7.88 2.44
CA VAL A 35 -4.47 7.68 3.35
C VAL A 35 -4.76 6.49 4.25
N GLY A 36 -3.88 5.48 4.22
CA GLY A 36 -3.85 4.46 5.27
C GLY A 36 -3.20 5.06 6.51
N TYR A 37 -3.98 5.27 7.57
CA TYR A 37 -3.51 5.96 8.78
C TYR A 37 -2.33 5.23 9.43
N ASP A 38 -2.44 3.91 9.58
CA ASP A 38 -1.39 3.08 10.22
C ASP A 38 -0.05 3.15 9.47
N LEU A 39 -0.09 3.25 8.14
CA LEU A 39 1.10 3.49 7.33
C LEU A 39 1.58 4.94 7.46
N TYR A 40 0.67 5.91 7.47
CA TYR A 40 0.99 7.33 7.60
C TYR A 40 1.67 7.64 8.93
N ASP A 41 1.19 7.06 10.03
CA ASP A 41 1.74 7.29 11.36
C ASP A 41 3.21 6.86 11.43
N GLN A 42 3.56 5.74 10.78
CA GLN A 42 4.93 5.25 10.70
C GLN A 42 5.88 6.23 9.99
N HIS A 43 5.47 6.93 8.94
CA HIS A 43 6.34 7.87 8.21
C HIS A 43 6.00 9.35 8.40
N ARG A 44 5.13 9.70 9.37
CA ARG A 44 4.69 11.08 9.55
C ARG A 44 5.88 12.03 9.76
N GLY A 45 5.93 13.10 8.97
CA GLY A 45 7.02 14.07 8.99
C GLY A 45 8.28 13.64 8.21
N ARG A 46 8.32 12.41 7.68
CA ARG A 46 9.37 11.91 6.78
C ARG A 46 8.87 11.86 5.34
N TYR A 47 9.48 12.67 4.47
CA TYR A 47 9.04 12.79 3.07
C TYR A 47 9.87 11.96 2.08
N ASN A 48 11.08 11.56 2.48
CA ASN A 48 11.96 10.68 1.73
C ASN A 48 12.13 9.40 2.55
N LEU A 49 11.70 8.27 1.97
CA LEU A 49 11.77 6.97 2.61
C LEU A 49 12.78 6.09 1.90
N GLN A 50 13.57 5.37 2.69
CA GLN A 50 14.48 4.30 2.31
C GLN A 50 13.82 2.95 2.57
N ARG A 51 14.43 1.87 2.06
CA ARG A 51 13.91 0.51 2.17
C ARG A 51 13.61 0.10 3.62
N ASP A 52 14.43 0.52 4.57
CA ASP A 52 14.36 0.08 5.96
C ASP A 52 13.67 1.09 6.90
N ASP A 53 13.04 2.14 6.34
CA ASP A 53 12.35 3.17 7.14
C ASP A 53 11.00 2.73 7.71
N ILE A 54 10.41 1.67 7.13
CA ILE A 54 9.10 1.11 7.46
C ILE A 54 9.30 -0.40 7.58
N GLU A 55 8.86 -0.96 8.71
CA GLU A 55 8.96 -2.40 8.94
C GLU A 55 7.94 -3.15 8.06
N GLY A 56 8.37 -4.26 7.47
CA GLY A 56 7.53 -5.13 6.67
C GLY A 56 8.29 -6.34 6.18
N ASP A 57 7.56 -7.42 5.90
CA ASP A 57 8.14 -8.65 5.36
C ASP A 57 7.46 -9.01 4.04
N ALA A 58 8.16 -8.82 2.93
CA ALA A 58 7.63 -9.19 1.63
C ALA A 58 7.43 -10.70 1.48
N ALA A 59 8.04 -11.55 2.31
CA ALA A 59 7.89 -13.00 2.25
C ALA A 59 6.53 -13.49 2.78
N VAL A 60 5.79 -12.66 3.52
CA VAL A 60 4.45 -13.03 4.00
C VAL A 60 3.36 -12.89 2.93
N LEU A 61 3.65 -12.19 1.83
CA LEU A 61 2.73 -12.03 0.72
C LEU A 61 2.59 -13.34 -0.03
N ASP A 62 1.35 -13.74 -0.30
CA ASP A 62 1.09 -14.84 -1.21
C ASP A 62 1.36 -14.43 -2.67
N LYS A 63 1.17 -15.39 -3.58
CA LYS A 63 1.48 -15.20 -5.00
C LYS A 63 0.60 -14.11 -5.63
N ASP A 64 -0.69 -14.11 -5.33
CA ASP A 64 -1.67 -13.25 -6.00
C ASP A 64 -1.56 -11.80 -5.47
N GLU A 65 -1.25 -11.67 -4.18
CA GLU A 65 -0.92 -10.38 -3.54
C GLU A 65 0.34 -9.75 -4.17
N ARG A 66 1.40 -10.56 -4.34
CA ARG A 66 2.65 -10.09 -4.97
C ARG A 66 2.42 -9.68 -6.42
N GLU A 67 1.72 -10.50 -7.20
CA GLU A 67 1.41 -10.22 -8.60
C GLU A 67 0.61 -8.91 -8.74
N SER A 68 -0.38 -8.70 -7.86
CA SER A 68 -1.16 -7.46 -7.83
C SER A 68 -0.30 -6.22 -7.54
N ILE A 69 0.65 -6.33 -6.62
CA ILE A 69 1.58 -5.24 -6.28
C ILE A 69 2.54 -4.98 -7.45
N ASP A 70 3.12 -6.02 -8.02
CA ASP A 70 4.09 -5.91 -9.12
C ASP A 70 3.44 -5.23 -10.35
N VAL A 71 2.20 -5.58 -10.69
CA VAL A 71 1.45 -4.91 -11.77
C VAL A 71 1.35 -3.40 -11.51
N VAL A 72 1.06 -2.96 -10.29
CA VAL A 72 0.96 -1.53 -9.97
C VAL A 72 2.32 -0.83 -9.98
N LEU A 73 3.41 -1.54 -9.68
CA LEU A 73 4.78 -0.97 -9.67
C LEU A 73 5.39 -0.86 -11.08
N GLU A 74 4.98 -1.71 -12.01
CA GLU A 74 5.48 -1.76 -13.39
C GLU A 74 4.75 -0.82 -14.36
N ASN A 75 3.65 -0.17 -13.92
CA ASN A 75 2.90 0.83 -14.68
C ASN A 75 3.23 2.28 -14.27
#